data_AF-A0A2S2PKK1-F1
#
_entry.id   AF-A0A2S2PKK1-F1
#
_cell.length_a   1.000
_cell.length_b   1.000
_cell.length_c   1.000
_cell.angle_alpha   90.00
_cell.angle_beta   90.00
_cell.angle_gamma   90.00
#
_symmetry.space_group_name_H-M   'P 1'
#
loop_
_entity.id
_entity.type
_entity.pdbx_description
1 polymer ?
#
loop_
_entity_poly.entity_id
_entity_poly.type
_entity_poly.pdbx_seq_one_letter_code
_entity_poly.pdbx_strand_id
1 'polypeptide(L)'
;MCFQGTTGSGKNYLSELIADHMFDSEKVKMKQFHVIHGRSYFVDESKIDSKREELYTYVKSKIESCDTNVFVFDEVDSIPMGALDILISIFENNEVSVDSRNSIFIFLTNAGADAIERKCLEFLENGNYRESMNIQDFDTILLQSAFNYKGALKK
;
A
#
# COMPACT_ATOMS: atom_id res chain seq x y z
N MET A 1 0.72 -2.31 6.35
CA MET A 1 0.35 -0.90 6.63
C MET A 1 -0.29 -0.30 5.39
N CYS A 2 -1.23 0.64 5.54
CA CYS A 2 -1.88 1.33 4.42
C CYS A 2 -1.85 2.84 4.67
N PHE A 3 -1.36 3.61 3.69
CA PHE A 3 -1.31 5.07 3.72
C PHE A 3 -2.26 5.62 2.67
N GLN A 4 -3.25 6.40 3.13
CA GLN A 4 -4.33 6.95 2.32
C GLN A 4 -4.32 8.48 2.39
N GLY A 5 -4.65 9.15 1.29
CA GLY A 5 -4.76 10.60 1.25
C GLY A 5 -4.42 11.18 -0.10
N THR A 6 -4.46 12.50 -0.23
CA THR A 6 -4.17 13.18 -1.49
C THR A 6 -2.72 13.07 -1.94
N THR A 7 -2.45 13.33 -3.22
CA THR A 7 -1.09 13.41 -3.76
C THR A 7 -0.33 14.57 -3.12
N GLY A 8 0.96 14.37 -2.84
CA GLY A 8 1.80 15.41 -2.22
C GLY A 8 1.69 15.50 -0.70
N SER A 9 0.90 14.66 -0.03
CA SER A 9 0.80 14.62 1.44
C SER A 9 1.95 13.88 2.14
N GLY A 10 2.92 13.34 1.39
CA GLY A 10 4.12 12.68 1.94
C GLY A 10 4.05 11.16 2.07
N LYS A 11 3.08 10.47 1.45
CA LYS A 11 2.96 9.00 1.49
C LYS A 11 4.25 8.26 1.09
N ASN A 12 4.84 8.61 -0.06
CA ASN A 12 6.07 8.00 -0.55
C ASN A 12 7.26 8.38 0.34
N TYR A 13 7.34 9.65 0.73
CA TYR A 13 8.38 10.14 1.66
C TYR A 13 8.38 9.37 2.98
N LEU A 14 7.22 9.11 3.57
CA LEU A 14 7.11 8.33 4.80
C LEU A 14 7.56 6.88 4.60
N SER A 15 7.22 6.26 3.48
CA SER A 15 7.67 4.88 3.18
C SER A 15 9.19 4.79 3.03
N GLU A 16 9.82 5.81 2.43
CA GLU A 16 11.27 5.91 2.30
C GLU A 16 11.94 6.20 3.64
N LEU A 17 11.36 7.10 4.44
CA LEU A 17 11.83 7.41 5.78
C LEU A 17 11.82 6.17 6.69
N ILE A 18 10.80 5.31 6.57
CA ILE A 18 10.75 4.03 7.28
C ILE A 18 11.93 3.16 6.85
N ALA A 19 12.18 3.03 5.55
CA ALA A 19 13.29 2.24 5.03
C ALA A 19 14.66 2.78 5.49
N ASP A 20 14.84 4.10 5.51
CA ASP A 20 16.06 4.77 5.98
C ASP A 20 16.37 4.48 7.45
N HIS A 21 15.33 4.36 8.27
CA HIS A 21 15.49 4.02 9.69
C HIS A 21 15.64 2.52 9.94
N MET A 22 15.17 1.67 9.02
CA MET A 22 15.25 0.22 9.15
C MET A 22 16.58 -0.37 8.67
N PHE A 23 17.23 0.25 7.70
CA PHE A 23 18.41 -0.31 7.06
C PHE A 23 19.65 0.55 7.29
N ASP A 24 20.68 -0.04 7.89
CA ASP A 24 21.91 0.66 8.30
C ASP A 24 22.78 1.17 7.13
N SER A 25 22.46 0.81 5.88
CA SER A 25 23.18 1.30 4.72
C SER A 25 22.34 1.28 3.45
N GLU A 26 22.63 2.19 2.52
CA GLU A 26 22.01 2.25 1.20
C GLU A 26 22.13 0.94 0.43
N LYS A 27 23.26 0.23 0.56
CA LYS A 27 23.47 -1.06 -0.11
C LYS A 27 22.50 -2.13 0.38
N VAL A 28 22.13 -2.09 1.66
CA VAL A 28 21.15 -3.03 2.26
C VAL A 28 19.75 -2.59 1.87
N LYS A 29 19.43 -1.29 2.00
CA LYS A 29 18.15 -0.70 1.57
C LYS A 29 17.83 -1.06 0.13
N MET A 30 18.76 -0.89 -0.81
CA MET A 30 18.54 -1.24 -2.24
C MET A 30 18.20 -2.72 -2.48
N LYS A 31 18.57 -3.62 -1.56
CA LYS A 31 18.26 -5.06 -1.69
C LYS A 31 16.97 -5.47 -1.01
N GLN A 32 16.51 -4.69 -0.03
CA GLN A 32 15.43 -5.06 0.87
C GLN A 32 14.22 -4.11 0.78
N PHE A 33 14.36 -2.94 0.15
CA PHE A 33 13.28 -1.99 -0.11
C PHE A 33 12.85 -2.07 -1.57
N HIS A 34 11.63 -2.57 -1.81
CA HIS A 34 11.10 -2.85 -3.14
C HIS A 34 9.85 -2.02 -3.40
N VAL A 35 9.89 -1.15 -4.42
CA VAL A 35 8.74 -0.31 -4.80
C VAL A 35 8.11 -0.84 -6.08
N ILE A 36 6.82 -1.16 -5.99
CA ILE A 36 5.98 -1.69 -7.06
C ILE A 36 4.94 -0.62 -7.40
N HIS A 37 5.10 0.03 -8.55
CA HIS A 37 4.21 1.11 -8.99
C HIS A 37 3.03 0.52 -9.78
N GLY A 38 1.87 0.41 -9.14
CA GLY A 38 0.69 -0.30 -9.64
C GLY A 38 0.26 0.09 -11.05
N ARG A 39 0.17 1.40 -11.34
CA ARG A 39 -0.19 1.91 -12.67
C ARG A 39 0.76 1.43 -13.75
N SER A 40 2.07 1.50 -13.50
CA SER A 40 3.09 1.10 -14.47
C SER A 40 3.24 -0.43 -14.59
N TYR A 41 2.91 -1.15 -13.52
CA TYR A 41 3.01 -2.60 -13.49
C TYR A 41 1.87 -3.29 -14.25
N PHE A 42 0.66 -2.73 -14.16
CA PHE A 42 -0.56 -3.29 -14.75
C PHE A 42 -1.10 -2.46 -15.94
N VAL A 43 -0.23 -1.84 -16.74
CA VAL A 43 -0.63 -1.00 -17.90
C VAL A 43 -1.46 -1.76 -18.93
N ASP A 44 -1.09 -3.02 -19.19
CA ASP A 44 -1.75 -3.86 -20.21
C ASP A 44 -2.75 -4.81 -19.54
N GLU A 45 -4.03 -4.44 -19.56
CA GLU A 45 -5.12 -5.23 -18.98
C GLU A 45 -5.22 -6.64 -19.58
N SER A 46 -4.78 -6.84 -20.83
CA SER A 46 -4.80 -8.16 -21.47
C SER A 46 -3.78 -9.15 -20.89
N LYS A 47 -2.80 -8.65 -20.13
CA LYS A 47 -1.71 -9.44 -19.53
C LYS A 47 -1.77 -9.50 -18.00
N ILE A 48 -2.91 -9.15 -17.41
CA ILE A 48 -3.08 -9.13 -15.95
C ILE A 48 -2.64 -10.47 -15.33
N ASP A 49 -3.11 -11.61 -15.83
CA ASP A 49 -2.78 -12.91 -15.23
C ASP A 49 -1.27 -13.21 -15.25
N SER A 50 -0.60 -12.99 -16.38
CA SER A 50 0.86 -13.16 -16.48
C SER A 50 1.61 -12.19 -15.55
N LYS A 51 1.13 -10.95 -15.41
CA LYS A 51 1.73 -9.96 -14.50
C LYS A 51 1.53 -10.33 -13.04
N ARG A 52 0.40 -10.95 -12.68
CA ARG A 52 0.13 -11.44 -11.32
C ARG A 52 1.08 -12.57 -10.95
N GLU A 53 1.31 -13.51 -11.85
CA GLU A 53 2.28 -14.61 -11.65
C GLU A 53 3.72 -14.09 -11.56
N GLU A 54 4.09 -13.12 -12.40
CA GLU A 54 5.39 -12.44 -12.33
C GLU A 54 5.58 -11.77 -10.97
N LEU A 55 4.57 -11.04 -10.50
CA LEU A 55 4.60 -10.35 -9.21
C LEU A 55 4.72 -11.32 -8.03
N TYR A 56 3.94 -12.41 -8.05
CA TYR A 56 4.03 -13.47 -7.05
C TYR A 56 5.44 -14.07 -7.00
N THR A 57 5.99 -14.45 -8.15
CA THR A 57 7.33 -15.01 -8.25
C THR A 57 8.40 -14.02 -7.77
N TYR A 58 8.26 -12.76 -8.14
CA TYR A 58 9.15 -11.69 -7.70
C TYR A 58 9.15 -11.54 -6.17
N VAL A 59 7.98 -11.34 -5.56
CA VAL A 59 7.84 -11.15 -4.10
C VAL A 59 8.39 -12.36 -3.35
N LYS A 60 7.99 -13.57 -3.75
CA LYS A 60 8.51 -14.82 -3.19
C LYS A 60 10.03 -14.89 -3.25
N SER A 61 10.62 -14.64 -4.41
CA SER A 61 12.09 -14.70 -4.58
C SER A 61 12.83 -13.68 -3.70
N LYS A 62 12.23 -12.51 -3.44
CA LYS A 62 12.83 -11.48 -2.58
C LYS A 62 12.79 -11.89 -1.12
N ILE A 63 11.68 -12.44 -0.66
CA ILE A 63 11.54 -13.00 0.69
C ILE A 63 12.54 -14.13 0.91
N GLU A 64 12.69 -15.05 -0.06
CA GLU A 64 13.68 -16.14 0.03
C GLU A 64 15.14 -15.65 0.00
N SER A 65 15.40 -14.48 -0.61
CA SER A 65 16.76 -13.95 -0.75
C SER A 65 17.27 -13.16 0.45
N CYS A 66 16.38 -12.67 1.32
CA CYS A 66 16.71 -11.73 2.40
C CYS A 66 15.73 -11.90 3.56
N ASP A 67 16.24 -11.96 4.79
CA ASP A 67 15.42 -12.19 5.98
C ASP A 67 14.43 -11.07 6.29
N THR A 68 14.70 -9.82 5.90
CA THR A 68 13.82 -8.67 6.15
C THR A 68 13.63 -7.91 4.85
N ASN A 69 12.36 -7.66 4.47
CA ASN A 69 12.01 -6.93 3.27
C ASN A 69 10.93 -5.90 3.57
N VAL A 70 10.92 -4.82 2.82
CA VAL A 70 9.86 -3.81 2.81
C VAL A 70 9.37 -3.71 1.37
N PHE A 71 8.12 -4.09 1.14
CA PHE A 71 7.44 -3.95 -0.15
C PHE A 71 6.48 -2.76 -0.10
N VAL A 72 6.65 -1.82 -1.01
CA VAL A 72 5.76 -0.68 -1.19
C VAL A 72 4.96 -0.89 -2.47
N PHE A 73 3.65 -1.04 -2.35
CA PHE A 73 2.74 -1.01 -3.48
C PHE A 73 2.23 0.42 -3.63
N ASP A 74 2.72 1.14 -4.63
CA ASP A 74 2.33 2.51 -4.92
C ASP A 74 1.17 2.55 -5.94
N GLU A 75 0.34 3.59 -5.87
CA GLU A 75 -0.85 3.79 -6.70
C GLU A 75 -1.78 2.55 -6.72
N VAL A 76 -2.06 1.97 -5.54
CA VAL A 76 -2.90 0.75 -5.43
C VAL A 76 -4.32 0.97 -5.96
N ASP A 77 -4.81 2.19 -5.92
CA ASP A 77 -6.08 2.59 -6.55
C ASP A 77 -6.07 2.46 -8.07
N SER A 78 -4.90 2.40 -8.71
CA SER A 78 -4.76 2.14 -10.14
C SER A 78 -4.54 0.64 -10.47
N ILE A 79 -4.49 -0.24 -9.46
CA ILE A 79 -4.31 -1.68 -9.66
C ILE A 79 -5.66 -2.34 -9.98
N PRO A 80 -5.76 -3.18 -11.03
CA PRO A 80 -6.99 -3.92 -11.33
C PRO A 80 -7.48 -4.77 -10.17
N MET A 81 -8.80 -4.84 -9.99
CA MET A 81 -9.44 -5.64 -8.95
C MET A 81 -8.99 -7.11 -9.06
N GLY A 82 -8.61 -7.69 -7.92
CA GLY A 82 -8.17 -9.08 -7.84
C GLY A 82 -6.72 -9.33 -8.27
N ALA A 83 -6.00 -8.32 -8.77
CA ALA A 83 -4.62 -8.49 -9.21
C ALA A 83 -3.71 -8.90 -8.04
N LEU A 84 -3.93 -8.35 -6.84
CA LEU A 84 -3.14 -8.69 -5.65
C LEU A 84 -3.61 -9.96 -4.92
N ASP A 85 -4.71 -10.60 -5.34
CA ASP A 85 -5.28 -11.75 -4.63
C ASP A 85 -4.31 -12.94 -4.55
N ILE A 86 -3.45 -13.08 -5.57
CA ILE A 86 -2.41 -14.13 -5.61
C ILE A 86 -1.39 -13.98 -4.48
N LEU A 87 -1.26 -12.79 -3.90
CA LEU A 87 -0.32 -12.50 -2.80
C LEU A 87 -0.97 -12.63 -1.41
N ILE A 88 -2.27 -12.90 -1.31
CA ILE A 88 -2.98 -12.97 -0.01
C ILE A 88 -2.31 -13.98 0.93
N SER A 89 -1.91 -15.15 0.43
CA SER A 89 -1.20 -16.17 1.21
C SER A 89 0.11 -15.66 1.80
N ILE A 90 0.83 -14.83 1.05
CA ILE A 90 2.09 -14.19 1.48
C ILE A 90 1.79 -13.10 2.50
N PHE A 91 0.77 -12.25 2.29
CA PHE A 91 0.44 -11.18 3.23
C PHE A 91 -0.01 -11.71 4.59
N GLU A 92 -0.74 -12.82 4.61
CA GLU A 92 -1.21 -13.46 5.84
C GLU A 92 -0.18 -14.41 6.47
N ASN A 93 0.96 -14.65 5.80
CA ASN A 93 1.93 -15.67 6.18
C ASN A 93 1.30 -17.07 6.37
N ASN A 94 0.37 -17.42 5.48
CA ASN A 94 -0.33 -18.71 5.49
C ASN A 94 0.29 -19.71 4.51
N GLU A 95 1.35 -19.31 3.81
CA GLU A 95 2.02 -20.11 2.81
C GLU A 95 3.14 -20.95 3.42
N VAL A 96 3.03 -22.28 3.34
CA VAL A 96 4.06 -23.20 3.90
C VAL A 96 5.43 -22.98 3.27
N SER A 97 5.47 -22.51 2.01
CA SER A 97 6.72 -22.37 1.25
C SER A 97 7.43 -21.03 1.43
N VAL A 98 6.79 -20.04 2.07
CA VAL A 98 7.32 -18.67 2.19
C VAL A 98 7.05 -18.13 3.59
N ASP A 99 8.11 -17.83 4.35
CA ASP A 99 8.00 -17.15 5.65
C ASP A 99 8.11 -15.64 5.47
N SER A 100 6.97 -14.96 5.47
CA SER A 100 6.86 -13.52 5.25
C SER A 100 6.78 -12.71 6.56
N ARG A 101 6.94 -13.34 7.74
CA ARG A 101 6.77 -12.67 9.05
C ARG A 101 7.69 -11.47 9.27
N ASN A 102 8.88 -11.51 8.68
CA ASN A 102 9.86 -10.43 8.74
C ASN A 102 9.73 -9.45 7.55
N SER A 103 8.68 -9.55 6.76
CA SER A 103 8.40 -8.63 5.66
C SER A 103 7.34 -7.61 6.05
N ILE A 104 7.56 -6.36 5.64
CA ILE A 104 6.60 -5.26 5.80
C ILE A 104 5.98 -4.98 4.44
N PHE A 105 4.64 -4.99 4.39
CA PHE A 105 3.89 -4.59 3.21
C PHE A 105 3.25 -3.22 3.45
N ILE A 106 3.58 -2.24 2.62
CA ILE A 106 3.07 -0.86 2.66
C ILE A 106 2.24 -0.61 1.40
N PHE A 107 0.99 -0.22 1.56
CA PHE A 107 0.09 0.12 0.46
C PHE A 107 -0.13 1.62 0.42
N LEU A 108 0.15 2.27 -0.71
CA LEU A 108 -0.07 3.69 -0.91
C LEU A 108 -1.23 3.88 -1.88
N THR A 109 -2.22 4.68 -1.47
CA THR A 109 -3.38 4.93 -2.31
C THR A 109 -3.94 6.33 -2.16
N ASN A 110 -4.50 6.83 -3.25
CA ASN A 110 -5.31 8.05 -3.27
C ASN A 110 -6.81 7.76 -3.06
N ALA A 111 -7.21 6.50 -2.92
CA ALA A 111 -8.58 6.14 -2.59
C ALA A 111 -9.00 6.82 -1.28
N GLY A 112 -10.17 7.46 -1.30
CA GLY A 112 -10.69 8.20 -0.15
C GLY A 112 -10.11 9.59 0.06
N ALA A 113 -9.18 10.07 -0.79
CA ALA A 113 -8.59 11.41 -0.67
C ALA A 113 -9.65 12.52 -0.60
N ASP A 114 -10.62 12.53 -1.53
CA ASP A 114 -11.70 13.52 -1.55
C ASP A 114 -12.53 13.52 -0.26
N ALA A 115 -12.71 12.35 0.35
CA ALA A 115 -13.52 12.20 1.53
C ALA A 115 -12.77 12.68 2.79
N ILE A 116 -11.45 12.41 2.86
CA ILE A 116 -10.55 12.98 3.86
C ILE A 116 -10.52 14.51 3.73
N GLU A 117 -10.38 15.03 2.50
CA GLU A 117 -10.32 16.47 2.24
C GLU A 117 -11.61 17.18 2.66
N ARG A 118 -12.78 16.65 2.28
CA ARG A 118 -14.07 17.19 2.71
C ARG A 118 -14.21 17.20 4.23
N LYS A 119 -13.77 16.14 4.91
CA LYS A 119 -13.83 16.08 6.38
C LYS A 119 -12.92 17.12 7.03
N CYS A 120 -11.73 17.32 6.47
CA CYS A 120 -10.80 18.35 6.92
C CYS A 120 -11.40 19.75 6.75
N LEU A 121 -12.05 20.01 5.61
CA LEU A 121 -12.71 21.28 5.32
C LEU A 121 -13.87 21.55 6.29
N GLU A 122 -14.73 20.56 6.53
CA GLU A 122 -15.85 20.67 7.49
C GLU A 122 -15.36 21.06 8.91
N PHE A 123 -14.27 20.43 9.36
CA PHE A 123 -13.67 20.75 10.67
C PHE A 123 -13.17 22.20 10.73
N LEU A 124 -12.50 22.65 9.66
CA LEU A 124 -11.98 24.00 9.54
C LEU A 124 -13.12 25.03 9.52
N GLU A 125 -14.18 24.77 8.76
CA GLU A 125 -15.37 25.64 8.69
C GLU A 125 -16.10 25.76 10.03
N ASN A 126 -16.06 24.70 10.84
CA ASN A 126 -16.58 24.70 12.21
C ASN A 126 -15.64 25.37 13.23
N GLY A 127 -14.51 25.94 12.80
CA GLY A 127 -13.55 26.65 13.65
C GLY A 127 -12.66 25.74 14.49
N ASN A 128 -12.58 24.44 14.16
CA ASN A 128 -11.71 23.49 14.85
C ASN A 128 -10.30 23.50 14.25
N TYR A 129 -9.31 23.15 15.07
CA TYR A 129 -7.93 22.99 14.63
C TYR A 129 -7.72 21.62 14.00
N ARG A 130 -6.82 21.52 13.03
CA ARG A 130 -6.45 20.24 12.40
C ARG A 130 -5.95 19.24 13.44
N GLU A 131 -5.16 19.70 14.40
CA GLU A 131 -4.53 18.90 15.46
C GLU A 131 -5.55 18.33 16.46
N SER A 132 -6.79 18.83 16.47
CA SER A 132 -7.87 18.28 17.28
C SER A 132 -8.62 17.10 16.64
N MET A 133 -8.33 16.79 15.37
CA MET A 133 -8.93 15.65 14.69
C MET A 133 -8.37 14.34 15.24
N ASN A 134 -9.23 13.33 15.37
CA ASN A 134 -8.88 11.99 15.80
C ASN A 134 -9.06 10.98 14.66
N ILE A 135 -8.41 9.81 14.78
CA ILE A 135 -8.54 8.74 13.78
C ILE A 135 -10.00 8.30 13.58
N GLN A 136 -10.79 8.33 14.65
CA GLN A 136 -12.21 7.99 14.68
C GLN A 136 -13.06 8.89 13.77
N ASP A 137 -12.64 10.14 13.54
CA ASP A 137 -13.34 11.06 12.64
C ASP A 137 -13.26 10.61 11.17
N PHE A 138 -12.30 9.74 10.86
CA PHE A 138 -12.04 9.23 9.52
C PHE A 138 -12.45 7.77 9.34
N ASP A 139 -12.54 6.95 10.40
CA ASP A 139 -12.81 5.50 10.28
C ASP A 139 -14.02 5.17 9.39
N THR A 140 -15.16 5.83 9.61
CA THR A 140 -16.38 5.60 8.81
C THR A 140 -16.17 5.99 7.34
N ILE A 141 -15.44 7.08 7.11
CA ILE A 141 -15.20 7.65 5.80
C ILE A 141 -14.21 6.77 5.02
N LEU A 142 -13.16 6.31 5.68
CA LEU A 142 -12.14 5.44 5.11
C LEU A 142 -12.73 4.08 4.76
N LEU A 143 -13.54 3.48 5.64
CA LEU A 143 -14.24 2.23 5.36
C LEU A 143 -15.17 2.37 4.15
N GLN A 144 -16.05 3.39 4.13
CA GLN A 144 -16.95 3.62 3.01
C GLN A 144 -16.19 3.86 1.70
N SER A 145 -15.09 4.61 1.75
CA SER A 145 -14.27 4.87 0.56
C SER A 145 -13.56 3.62 0.07
N ALA A 146 -13.08 2.75 0.96
CA ALA A 146 -12.44 1.49 0.62
C ALA A 146 -13.44 0.48 0.01
N PHE A 147 -14.67 0.40 0.52
CA PHE A 147 -15.71 -0.50 -0.02
C PHE A 147 -16.33 -0.01 -1.33
N ASN A 148 -16.46 1.31 -1.50
CA ASN A 148 -17.09 1.91 -2.69
C ASN A 148 -16.10 2.17 -3.84
N TYR A 149 -14.81 1.89 -3.66
CA TYR A 149 -13.81 2.07 -4.70
C TYR A 149 -13.87 0.95 -5.75
N LYS A 150 -13.77 1.31 -7.05
CA LYS A 150 -13.65 0.37 -8.18
C LYS A 150 -12.29 -0.34 -8.09
N GLY A 151 -12.17 -1.31 -7.21
CA GLY A 151 -10.92 -2.01 -6.89
C GLY A 151 -10.95 -2.77 -5.55
N ALA A 152 -11.99 -2.57 -4.73
CA ALA A 152 -12.16 -3.23 -3.44
C ALA A 152 -12.20 -4.77 -3.57
N LEU A 153 -11.56 -5.47 -2.64
CA LEU A 153 -11.67 -6.93 -2.47
C LEU A 153 -13.15 -7.30 -2.32
N LYS A 154 -13.70 -7.98 -3.33
CA LYS A 154 -15.02 -8.60 -3.20
C LYS A 154 -14.85 -9.90 -2.43
N LYS A 155 -15.47 -9.96 -1.26
CA LYS A 155 -15.60 -11.17 -0.46
C LYS A 155 -16.52 -12.18 -1.15
#